data_AF-K1Z3V7-F1
#
_entry.id   AF-K1Z3V7-F1
#
_cell.length_a   1.000
_cell.length_b   1.000
_cell.length_c   1.000
_cell.angle_alpha   90.00
_cell.angle_beta   90.00
_cell.angle_gamma   90.00
#
_symmetry.space_group_name_H-M   'P 1'
#
loop_
_entity.id
_entity.type
_entity.pdbx_description
1 polymer ?
#
loop_
_entity_poly.entity_id
_entity_poly.type
_entity_poly.pdbx_seq_one_letter_code
_entity_poly.pdbx_strand_id
1 'polypeptide(L)'
;MRLRRSTAAAGRFLGICLLTLMCCLLATAAMAEFQRTKIAVLDFEQTGDAFETKGLGPIAAEWFTTGMVKSGRFDVVERAMLQKILTEQKMAAAGIVDESSAAVLGRILGVKA
;
A
#
# COMPACT_ATOMS: atom_id res chain seq x y z
N MET A 1 -58.07 41.48 -3.59
CA MET A 1 -56.84 41.69 -2.81
C MET A 1 -55.87 40.55 -3.16
N ARG A 2 -54.80 40.84 -3.92
CA ARG A 2 -53.90 39.83 -4.52
C ARG A 2 -52.89 39.32 -3.49
N LEU A 3 -52.94 38.04 -3.12
CA LEU A 3 -51.87 37.36 -2.36
C LEU A 3 -51.11 36.41 -3.29
N ARG A 4 -50.08 36.94 -3.95
CA ARG A 4 -49.13 36.18 -4.76
C ARG A 4 -47.74 36.58 -4.30
N ARG A 5 -47.14 35.86 -3.35
CA ARG A 5 -45.71 35.96 -2.94
C ARG A 5 -45.41 34.98 -1.78
N SER A 6 -45.42 33.67 -2.01
CA SER A 6 -44.80 32.73 -1.04
C SER A 6 -44.35 31.39 -1.63
N THR A 7 -44.15 31.28 -2.95
CA THR A 7 -43.55 30.08 -3.57
C THR A 7 -42.05 30.24 -3.83
N ALA A 8 -41.55 31.47 -3.91
CA ALA A 8 -40.16 31.77 -4.21
C ALA A 8 -39.19 31.50 -3.02
N ALA A 9 -39.64 31.66 -1.78
CA ALA A 9 -38.80 31.42 -0.61
C ALA A 9 -38.59 29.91 -0.37
N ALA A 10 -39.65 29.11 -0.47
CA ALA A 10 -39.59 27.66 -0.30
C ALA A 10 -38.66 26.98 -1.33
N GLY A 11 -38.70 27.41 -2.60
CA GLY A 11 -37.78 26.91 -3.63
C GLY A 11 -36.31 27.28 -3.38
N ARG A 12 -36.05 28.44 -2.76
CA ARG A 12 -34.68 28.87 -2.40
C ARG A 12 -34.13 28.08 -1.21
N PHE A 13 -34.95 27.80 -0.19
CA PHE A 13 -34.56 26.95 0.93
C PHE A 13 -34.34 25.49 0.51
N LEU A 14 -35.22 24.96 -0.35
CA LEU A 14 -35.08 23.61 -0.90
C LEU A 14 -33.79 23.50 -1.73
N GLY A 15 -33.47 24.50 -2.56
CA GLY A 15 -32.23 24.54 -3.33
C GLY A 15 -30.97 24.58 -2.47
N ILE A 16 -30.97 25.34 -1.37
CA ILE A 16 -29.83 25.39 -0.43
C ILE A 16 -29.67 24.05 0.30
N CYS A 17 -30.78 23.41 0.72
CA CYS A 17 -30.73 22.06 1.30
C CYS A 17 -30.20 21.02 0.30
N LEU A 18 -30.61 21.08 -0.97
CA LEU A 18 -30.17 20.13 -1.99
C LEU A 18 -28.70 20.34 -2.36
N LEU A 19 -28.25 21.61 -2.41
CA LEU A 19 -26.85 21.97 -2.65
C LEU A 19 -25.95 21.56 -1.49
N THR A 20 -26.39 21.75 -0.24
CA THR A 20 -25.64 21.35 0.95
C THR A 20 -25.58 19.83 1.10
N LEU A 21 -26.66 19.11 0.81
CA LEU A 21 -26.69 17.64 0.78
C LEU A 21 -25.73 17.08 -0.28
N MET A 22 -25.73 17.67 -1.48
CA MET A 22 -24.83 17.29 -2.58
C MET A 22 -23.36 17.61 -2.26
N CYS A 23 -23.10 18.74 -1.60
CA CYS A 23 -21.76 19.09 -1.12
C CYS A 23 -21.25 18.12 -0.04
N CYS A 24 -22.11 17.71 0.90
CA CYS A 24 -21.78 16.71 1.90
C CYS A 24 -21.46 15.34 1.27
N LEU A 25 -22.20 14.92 0.23
CA LEU A 25 -21.95 13.66 -0.48
C LEU A 25 -20.57 13.64 -1.16
N LEU A 26 -20.16 14.77 -1.74
CA LEU A 26 -18.84 14.93 -2.36
C LEU A 26 -17.70 14.93 -1.32
N ALA A 27 -17.93 15.50 -0.14
CA ALA A 27 -16.91 15.56 0.91
C ALA A 27 -16.52 14.18 1.45
N THR A 28 -17.47 13.24 1.57
CA THR A 28 -17.21 11.87 2.01
C THR A 28 -16.35 11.05 1.05
N ALA A 29 -16.39 11.34 -0.26
CA ALA A 29 -15.56 10.65 -1.25
C ALA A 29 -14.09 11.10 -1.21
N ALA A 30 -13.79 12.24 -0.59
CA ALA A 30 -12.45 12.82 -0.50
C ALA A 30 -11.64 12.33 0.71
N MET A 31 -12.21 11.47 1.56
CA MET A 31 -11.43 10.76 2.59
C MET A 31 -10.63 9.64 1.92
N ALA A 32 -9.59 10.02 1.16
CA ALA A 32 -8.59 9.10 0.66
C ALA A 32 -7.85 8.52 1.87
N GLU A 33 -8.12 7.25 2.17
CA GLU A 33 -7.44 6.50 3.20
C GLU A 33 -5.94 6.47 2.86
N PHE A 34 -5.11 7.03 3.73
CA PHE A 34 -3.66 6.99 3.58
C PHE A 34 -3.18 5.56 3.86
N GLN A 35 -3.30 4.70 2.85
CA GLN A 35 -2.82 3.32 2.89
C GLN A 35 -1.30 3.33 2.73
N ARG A 36 -0.57 2.92 3.76
CA ARG A 36 0.89 2.78 3.69
C ARG A 36 1.24 1.72 2.65
N THR A 37 2.19 2.03 1.78
CA THR A 37 2.63 1.08 0.75
C THR A 37 3.49 0.02 1.42
N LYS A 38 3.10 -1.25 1.29
CA LYS A 38 3.94 -2.36 1.78
C LYS A 38 5.13 -2.55 0.86
N ILE A 39 6.33 -2.59 1.42
CA ILE A 39 7.57 -2.80 0.65
C ILE A 39 8.42 -3.89 1.30
N ALA A 40 9.20 -4.55 0.45
CA ALA A 40 10.13 -5.60 0.80
C ALA A 40 11.52 -5.18 0.32
N VAL A 41 12.51 -5.22 1.22
CA VAL A 41 13.91 -4.88 0.89
C VAL A 41 14.72 -6.17 0.94
N LEU A 42 15.32 -6.53 -0.19
CA LEU A 42 16.23 -7.66 -0.31
C LEU A 42 17.67 -7.24 -0.01
N ASP A 43 18.52 -8.22 0.28
CA ASP A 43 19.94 -7.97 0.44
C ASP A 43 20.54 -7.53 -0.90
N PHE A 44 21.35 -6.47 -0.87
CA PHE A 44 22.01 -5.99 -2.08
C PHE A 44 23.15 -6.93 -2.47
N GLU A 45 23.21 -7.31 -3.74
CA GLU A 45 24.37 -8.00 -4.29
C GLU A 45 25.51 -7.01 -4.52
N GLN A 46 26.72 -7.46 -4.19
CA GLN A 46 27.93 -6.67 -4.34
C GLN A 46 28.59 -7.03 -5.66
N THR A 47 28.57 -6.11 -6.61
CA THR A 47 29.18 -6.28 -7.93
C THR A 47 30.51 -5.55 -8.00
N GLY A 48 31.60 -6.28 -8.28
CA GLY A 48 32.93 -5.74 -8.54
C GLY A 48 34.03 -6.43 -7.72
N ASP A 49 35.16 -6.71 -8.36
CA ASP A 49 36.31 -7.43 -7.77
C ASP A 49 37.03 -6.62 -6.66
N ALA A 50 36.72 -5.32 -6.52
CA ALA A 50 37.39 -4.40 -5.61
C ALA A 50 36.88 -4.45 -4.15
N PHE A 51 35.93 -5.33 -3.86
CA PHE A 51 35.33 -5.41 -2.53
C PHE A 51 35.82 -6.62 -1.75
N GLU A 52 36.91 -6.43 -1.00
CA GLU A 52 37.47 -7.41 -0.06
C GLU A 52 36.54 -7.68 1.15
N THR A 53 35.65 -6.72 1.47
CA THR A 53 34.79 -6.79 2.65
C THR A 53 33.46 -7.46 2.35
N LYS A 54 33.37 -8.77 2.65
CA LYS A 54 32.11 -9.50 2.64
C LYS A 54 31.13 -8.90 3.66
N GLY A 55 29.91 -8.59 3.24
CA GLY A 55 28.82 -8.19 4.14
C GLY A 55 28.33 -6.75 4.05
N LEU A 56 28.82 -5.94 3.09
CA LEU A 56 28.30 -4.58 2.89
C LEU A 56 26.85 -4.56 2.37
N GLY A 57 26.47 -5.52 1.54
CA GLY A 57 25.12 -5.64 0.99
C GLY A 57 24.01 -5.71 2.05
N PRO A 58 24.09 -6.64 3.02
CA PRO A 58 23.14 -6.74 4.13
C PRO A 58 23.08 -5.49 5.01
N ILE A 59 24.23 -4.81 5.23
CA ILE A 59 24.29 -3.57 6.03
C ILE A 59 23.61 -2.42 5.31
N ALA A 60 23.86 -2.27 4.00
CA ALA A 60 23.20 -1.26 3.19
C ALA A 60 21.68 -1.49 3.11
N ALA A 61 21.25 -2.75 3.02
CA ALA A 61 19.83 -3.12 3.06
C ALA A 61 19.18 -2.75 4.39
N GLU A 62 19.90 -2.89 5.51
CA GLU A 62 19.42 -2.51 6.84
C GLU A 62 19.23 -1.00 6.98
N TRP A 63 20.20 -0.21 6.51
CA TRP A 63 20.11 1.25 6.53
C TRP A 63 18.98 1.77 5.63
N PHE A 64 18.82 1.18 4.44
CA PHE A 64 17.74 1.51 3.53
C PHE A 64 16.37 1.20 4.14
N THR A 65 16.25 0.01 4.75
CA THR A 65 15.05 -0.41 5.48
C THR A 65 14.70 0.56 6.60
N THR A 66 15.69 0.92 7.43
CA THR A 66 15.52 1.88 8.52
C THR A 66 15.07 3.24 8.00
N GLY A 67 15.62 3.72 6.88
CA GLY A 67 15.21 4.96 6.24
C GLY A 67 13.76 4.93 5.77
N MET A 68 13.34 3.81 5.16
CA MET A 68 11.97 3.62 4.69
C MET A 68 10.96 3.56 5.84
N VAL A 69 11.27 2.84 6.92
CA VAL A 69 10.42 2.81 8.14
C VAL A 69 10.29 4.22 8.73
N LYS A 70 11.41 4.95 8.85
CA LYS A 70 11.43 6.32 9.39
C LYS A 70 10.63 7.31 8.55
N SER A 71 10.45 7.06 7.25
CA SER A 71 9.63 7.92 6.40
C SER A 71 8.14 7.91 6.77
N GLY A 72 7.66 6.89 7.50
CA GLY A 72 6.27 6.75 7.95
C GLY A 72 5.25 6.45 6.84
N ARG A 73 5.71 6.32 5.59
CA ARG A 73 4.88 6.07 4.40
C ARG A 73 4.82 4.60 4.00
N PHE A 74 5.71 3.78 4.54
CA PHE A 74 5.89 2.40 4.12
C PHE A 74 5.75 1.44 5.30
N ASP A 75 5.07 0.33 5.06
CA ASP A 75 5.07 -0.82 5.97
C ASP A 75 6.10 -1.82 5.42
N VAL A 76 7.20 -2.01 6.15
CA VAL A 76 8.26 -2.92 5.73
C VAL A 76 7.92 -4.34 6.16
N VAL A 77 7.99 -5.26 5.22
CA VAL A 77 7.79 -6.70 5.44
C VAL A 77 9.08 -7.34 5.98
N GLU A 78 8.95 -8.26 6.95
CA GLU A 78 10.09 -8.93 7.56
C GLU A 78 10.91 -9.78 6.57
N ARG A 79 12.24 -9.60 6.60
CA ARG A 79 13.19 -10.29 5.71
C ARG A 79 13.11 -11.81 5.81
N ALA A 80 12.88 -12.35 7.01
CA ALA A 80 12.77 -13.79 7.23
C ALA A 80 11.57 -14.41 6.50
N MET A 81 10.46 -13.68 6.38
CA MET A 81 9.29 -14.14 5.63
C MET A 81 9.54 -14.14 4.13
N LEU A 82 10.27 -13.14 3.62
CA LEU A 82 10.66 -13.08 2.21
C LEU A 82 11.61 -14.21 1.82
N GLN A 83 12.59 -14.52 2.67
CA GLN A 83 13.50 -15.64 2.42
C GLN A 83 12.74 -16.96 2.33
N LYS A 84 11.75 -17.19 3.20
CA LYS A 84 10.87 -18.37 3.13
C LYS A 84 10.10 -18.43 1.81
N ILE A 85 9.54 -17.30 1.35
CA ILE A 85 8.87 -17.23 0.04
C ILE A 85 9.84 -17.54 -1.09
N LEU A 86 11.01 -16.92 -1.11
CA LEU A 86 11.98 -17.15 -2.17
C LEU A 86 12.47 -18.60 -2.19
N THR A 87 12.66 -19.22 -1.04
CA THR A 87 12.96 -20.65 -0.94
C THR A 87 11.80 -21.49 -1.48
N GLU A 88 10.57 -21.18 -1.10
CA GLU A 88 9.37 -21.90 -1.56
C GLU A 88 9.17 -21.76 -3.09
N GLN A 89 9.35 -20.56 -3.62
CA GLN A 89 9.32 -20.29 -5.07
C GLN A 89 10.45 -21.01 -5.81
N LYS A 90 11.67 -21.07 -5.25
CA LYS A 90 12.78 -21.85 -5.82
C LYS A 90 12.49 -23.35 -5.82
N MET A 91 11.86 -23.86 -4.76
CA MET A 91 11.50 -25.28 -4.68
C MET A 91 10.34 -25.64 -5.63
N ALA A 92 9.37 -24.73 -5.81
CA ALA A 92 8.32 -24.85 -6.81
C ALA A 92 8.90 -24.81 -8.24
N ALA A 93 9.79 -23.86 -8.52
CA ALA A 93 10.49 -23.76 -9.81
C ALA A 93 11.39 -24.97 -10.10
N ALA A 94 11.93 -25.62 -9.05
CA ALA A 94 12.69 -26.86 -9.15
C ALA A 94 11.81 -28.12 -9.28
N GLY A 95 10.47 -27.99 -9.30
CA GLY A 95 9.53 -29.11 -9.42
C GLY A 95 9.44 -30.02 -8.19
N ILE A 96 9.93 -29.56 -7.03
CA ILE A 96 9.97 -30.33 -5.79
C ILE A 96 8.65 -30.21 -5.00
N VAL A 97 7.82 -29.19 -5.29
CA VAL A 97 6.60 -28.87 -4.54
C VAL A 97 5.42 -28.66 -5.50
N ASP A 98 4.26 -29.22 -5.17
CA ASP A 98 3.00 -29.11 -5.92
C ASP A 98 2.47 -27.66 -5.98
N GLU A 99 2.01 -27.22 -7.16
CA GLU A 99 1.60 -25.84 -7.47
C GLU A 99 0.46 -25.31 -6.60
N SER A 100 -0.30 -26.21 -5.95
CA SER A 100 -1.37 -25.86 -5.01
C SER A 100 -0.86 -25.19 -3.71
N SER A 101 0.40 -25.44 -3.33
CA SER A 101 1.02 -24.92 -2.09
C SER A 101 1.85 -23.65 -2.29
N ALA A 102 2.37 -23.40 -3.50
CA ALA A 102 3.31 -22.31 -3.78
C ALA A 102 2.73 -20.87 -3.66
N ALA A 103 1.41 -20.72 -3.69
CA ALA A 103 0.74 -19.41 -3.66
C ALA A 103 0.24 -18.99 -2.26
N VAL A 104 0.53 -19.76 -1.20
CA VAL A 104 -0.05 -19.51 0.14
C VAL A 104 0.63 -18.34 0.83
N LEU A 105 1.97 -18.26 0.82
CA LEU A 105 2.69 -17.19 1.52
C LEU A 105 2.55 -15.80 0.86
N GLY A 106 2.47 -15.72 -0.47
CA GLY A 106 2.28 -14.44 -1.19
C GLY A 106 0.94 -13.74 -0.85
N ARG A 107 -0.12 -14.54 -0.62
CA ARG A 107 -1.42 -14.03 -0.18
C ARG A 107 -1.41 -13.53 1.27
N ILE A 108 -0.64 -14.18 2.15
CA ILE A 108 -0.52 -13.81 3.58
C ILE A 108 0.17 -12.45 3.74
N LEU A 109 1.16 -12.12 2.90
CA LEU A 109 1.87 -10.85 3.01
C LEU A 109 1.13 -9.67 2.36
N GLY A 110 0.14 -9.93 1.51
CA GLY A 110 -0.66 -8.89 0.86
C GLY A 110 0.18 -7.92 0.02
N VAL A 111 1.32 -8.39 -0.49
CA VAL A 111 2.10 -7.67 -1.49
C VAL A 111 1.29 -7.79 -2.77
N LYS A 112 0.77 -6.67 -3.28
CA LYS A 112 0.16 -6.65 -4.62
C LYS A 112 1.28 -7.01 -5.61
N ALA A 113 1.15 -8.17 -6.24
CA ALA A 113 1.91 -8.50 -7.44
C ALA A 113 1.47 -7.59 -8.59
#